data_AF-A0A924B0U8-F1
#
_entry.id   AF-A0A924B0U8-F1
#
_cell.length_a   1.000
_cell.length_b   1.000
_cell.length_c   1.000
_cell.angle_alpha   90.00
_cell.angle_beta   90.00
_cell.angle_gamma   90.00
#
_symmetry.space_group_name_H-M   'P 1'
#
loop_
_entity.id
_entity.type
_entity.pdbx_description
1 polymer ?
#
loop_
_entity_poly.entity_id
_entity_poly.type
_entity_poly.pdbx_seq_one_letter_code
_entity_poly.pdbx_strand_id
1 'polypeptide(L)'
;MIKFILICLALMPRQVFANFTGTFAGHGQATMHPKEKVRSCTNIYFQIEQTDTQLHVIAAGYQCQDLEAEFPEFTMDIKGDQLVSDAGAVGTITESEITLYTENVDEDFTYKMQLLKVNDTIQFLENWTDGGTPALTVQGTMKGR
;
A
#
# COMPACT_ATOMS: atom_id res chain seq x y z
N MET A 1 -53.15 -24.13 -22.62
CA MET A 1 -52.19 -24.31 -21.51
C MET A 1 -50.89 -23.61 -21.87
N ILE A 2 -50.67 -22.39 -21.37
CA ILE A 2 -49.44 -21.62 -21.61
C ILE A 2 -48.72 -21.49 -20.28
N LYS A 3 -47.58 -22.18 -20.15
CA LYS A 3 -46.67 -22.08 -19.02
C LYS A 3 -45.89 -20.76 -19.15
N PHE A 4 -46.23 -19.77 -18.34
CA PHE A 4 -45.38 -18.59 -18.16
C PHE A 4 -44.20 -18.98 -17.26
N ILE A 5 -43.03 -19.18 -17.86
CA ILE A 5 -41.77 -19.26 -17.14
C ILE A 5 -41.31 -17.81 -16.94
N LEU A 6 -41.53 -17.26 -15.74
CA LEU A 6 -40.85 -16.03 -15.31
C LEU A 6 -39.37 -16.35 -15.16
N ILE A 7 -38.59 -15.99 -16.18
CA ILE A 7 -37.13 -15.94 -16.07
C ILE A 7 -36.82 -14.66 -15.27
N CYS A 8 -36.73 -14.81 -13.94
CA CYS A 8 -36.05 -13.84 -13.09
C CYS A 8 -34.58 -13.84 -13.49
N LEU A 9 -34.23 -13.00 -14.46
CA LEU A 9 -32.86 -12.66 -14.82
C LEU A 9 -32.26 -11.94 -13.61
N ALA A 10 -31.67 -12.71 -12.70
CA ALA A 10 -30.96 -12.21 -11.55
C ALA A 10 -29.79 -11.35 -12.04
N LEU A 11 -29.95 -10.02 -11.99
CA LEU A 11 -28.83 -9.10 -12.00
C LEU A 11 -27.99 -9.41 -10.76
N MET A 12 -27.02 -10.33 -10.89
CA MET A 12 -25.97 -10.46 -9.91
C MET A 12 -25.19 -9.15 -9.94
N PRO A 13 -25.19 -8.36 -8.86
CA PRO A 13 -24.34 -7.19 -8.80
C PRO A 13 -22.91 -7.69 -8.98
N ARG A 14 -22.23 -7.26 -10.05
CA ARG A 14 -20.78 -7.39 -10.12
C ARG A 14 -20.26 -6.58 -8.94
N GLN A 15 -19.83 -7.27 -7.88
CA GLN A 15 -19.02 -6.65 -6.85
C GLN A 15 -17.75 -6.18 -7.55
N VAL A 16 -17.73 -4.91 -7.92
CA VAL A 16 -16.50 -4.25 -8.34
C VAL A 16 -15.69 -4.16 -7.06
N PHE A 17 -14.89 -5.20 -6.80
CA PHE A 17 -13.89 -5.14 -5.76
C PHE A 17 -12.96 -3.99 -6.15
N ALA A 18 -13.09 -2.86 -5.46
CA ALA A 18 -12.15 -1.77 -5.57
C ALA A 18 -10.82 -2.25 -4.98
N ASN A 19 -10.02 -2.96 -5.77
CA ASN A 19 -8.69 -3.43 -5.39
C ASN A 19 -7.67 -2.29 -5.52
N PHE A 20 -6.44 -2.49 -5.06
CA PHE A 20 -5.38 -1.49 -5.16
C PHE A 20 -4.73 -1.45 -6.55
N THR A 21 -5.29 -2.14 -7.55
CA THR A 21 -4.71 -2.17 -8.90
C THR A 21 -4.72 -0.79 -9.54
N GLY A 22 -3.57 -0.34 -10.01
CA GLY A 22 -3.43 0.94 -10.70
C GLY A 22 -2.04 1.55 -10.57
N THR A 23 -1.86 2.69 -11.21
CA THR A 23 -0.69 3.56 -11.03
C THR A 23 -1.10 4.79 -10.24
N PHE A 24 -0.46 5.01 -9.10
CA PHE A 24 -0.72 6.12 -8.20
C PHE A 24 0.52 7.00 -8.14
N ALA A 25 0.32 8.30 -8.19
CA ALA A 25 1.40 9.26 -7.96
C ALA A 25 0.86 10.47 -7.18
N GLY A 26 1.74 11.06 -6.38
CA GLY A 26 1.35 12.07 -5.41
C GLY A 26 2.51 12.91 -4.90
N HIS A 27 2.17 13.76 -3.95
CA HIS A 27 3.12 14.62 -3.26
C HIS A 27 2.99 14.40 -1.76
N GLY A 28 4.01 14.81 -1.02
CA GLY A 28 4.04 14.61 0.42
C GLY A 28 5.22 15.28 1.09
N GLN A 29 5.66 14.68 2.19
CA GLN A 29 6.80 15.14 2.96
C GLN A 29 7.49 13.97 3.66
N ALA A 30 8.80 14.14 3.87
CA ALA A 30 9.62 13.27 4.70
C ALA A 30 10.15 14.07 5.90
N THR A 31 10.03 13.50 7.09
CA THR A 31 10.52 14.08 8.35
C THR A 31 11.62 13.20 8.91
N MET A 32 12.84 13.74 9.00
CA MET A 32 13.94 13.06 9.69
C MET A 32 13.96 13.44 11.17
N HIS A 33 13.93 12.42 12.01
CA HIS A 33 13.92 12.55 13.46
C HIS A 33 15.34 12.38 14.05
N PRO A 34 15.58 12.87 15.28
CA PRO A 34 14.70 13.70 16.11
C PRO A 34 14.78 15.21 15.79
N LYS A 35 15.58 15.60 14.79
CA LYS A 35 15.81 17.02 14.46
C LYS A 35 14.65 17.66 13.69
N GLU A 36 13.60 16.90 13.39
CA GLU A 36 12.41 17.31 12.63
C GLU A 36 12.75 18.01 11.30
N LYS A 37 13.78 17.52 10.58
CA LYS A 37 14.13 18.09 9.27
C LYS A 37 13.10 17.61 8.25
N VAL A 38 12.18 18.50 7.90
CA VAL A 38 11.11 18.26 6.91
C VAL A 38 11.62 18.54 5.49
N ARG A 39 11.36 17.61 4.58
CA ARG A 39 11.62 17.71 3.14
C ARG A 39 10.32 17.53 2.38
N SER A 40 10.09 18.37 1.38
CA SER A 40 8.96 18.18 0.48
C SER A 40 9.24 17.04 -0.49
N CYS A 41 8.27 16.13 -0.63
CA CYS A 41 8.29 15.05 -1.62
C CYS A 41 7.55 15.51 -2.87
N THR A 42 8.28 15.65 -3.97
CA THR A 42 7.73 16.03 -5.28
C THR A 42 7.06 14.86 -5.98
N ASN A 43 7.44 13.63 -5.61
CA ASN A 43 6.83 12.42 -6.13
C ASN A 43 6.82 11.35 -5.04
N ILE A 44 5.66 10.74 -4.82
CA ILE A 44 5.48 9.46 -4.13
C ILE A 44 4.64 8.64 -5.08
N TYR A 45 5.09 7.43 -5.43
CA TYR A 45 4.45 6.65 -6.48
C TYR A 45 4.38 5.17 -6.15
N PHE A 46 3.35 4.53 -6.69
CA PHE A 46 3.12 3.08 -6.64
C PHE A 46 2.50 2.63 -7.96
N GLN A 47 2.97 1.51 -8.48
CA GLN A 47 2.33 0.74 -9.53
C GLN A 47 2.03 -0.65 -8.98
N ILE A 48 0.75 -0.98 -8.87
CA ILE A 48 0.26 -2.16 -8.18
C ILE A 48 -0.64 -2.96 -9.11
N GLU A 49 -0.46 -4.27 -9.13
CA GLU A 49 -1.42 -5.24 -9.67
C GLU A 49 -1.87 -6.17 -8.55
N GLN A 50 -3.18 -6.19 -8.30
CA GLN A 50 -3.80 -7.04 -7.28
C GLN A 50 -4.78 -8.02 -7.93
N THR A 51 -4.59 -9.30 -7.63
CA THR A 51 -5.54 -10.38 -7.92
C THR A 51 -6.19 -10.87 -6.62
N ASP A 52 -7.02 -11.91 -6.70
CA ASP A 52 -7.62 -12.53 -5.51
C ASP A 52 -6.59 -13.26 -4.64
N THR A 53 -5.44 -13.64 -5.22
CA THR A 53 -4.43 -14.46 -4.55
C THR A 53 -3.06 -13.80 -4.43
N GLN A 54 -2.83 -12.66 -5.08
CA GLN A 54 -1.52 -12.01 -5.13
C GLN A 54 -1.62 -10.49 -5.13
N LEU A 55 -0.66 -9.85 -4.46
CA LEU A 55 -0.35 -8.44 -4.56
C LEU A 55 1.03 -8.29 -5.19
N HIS A 56 1.09 -7.71 -6.38
CA HIS A 56 2.32 -7.48 -7.13
C HIS A 56 2.60 -5.97 -7.18
N VAL A 57 3.71 -5.57 -6.57
CA VAL A 57 4.20 -4.19 -6.61
C VAL A 57 5.26 -4.12 -7.69
N ILE A 58 4.92 -3.45 -8.79
CA ILE A 58 5.77 -3.36 -9.99
C ILE A 58 6.83 -2.28 -9.81
N ALA A 59 6.42 -1.14 -9.25
CA ALA A 59 7.32 -0.03 -8.96
C ALA A 59 6.76 0.76 -7.78
N ALA A 60 7.61 1.18 -6.86
CA ALA A 60 7.24 2.10 -5.81
C ALA A 60 8.44 2.95 -5.38
N GLY A 61 8.18 4.12 -4.82
CA GLY A 61 9.26 4.96 -4.32
C GLY A 61 8.82 6.38 -4.04
N TYR A 62 9.79 7.20 -3.67
CA TYR A 62 9.60 8.62 -3.43
C TYR A 62 10.86 9.44 -3.71
N GLN A 63 10.64 10.71 -4.03
CA GLN A 63 11.68 11.71 -4.21
C GLN A 63 11.36 12.93 -3.35
N CYS A 64 12.17 13.16 -2.33
CA CYS A 64 12.01 14.18 -1.30
C CYS A 64 13.28 15.03 -1.16
N GLN A 65 13.47 15.99 -2.06
CA GLN A 65 14.70 16.82 -2.14
C GLN A 65 15.97 15.97 -2.25
N ASP A 66 16.82 15.96 -1.21
CA ASP A 66 18.06 15.18 -1.08
C ASP A 66 17.84 13.73 -0.59
N LEU A 67 16.59 13.32 -0.35
CA LEU A 67 16.23 11.97 0.08
C LEU A 67 15.40 11.29 -1.01
N GLU A 68 15.85 10.13 -1.47
CA GLU A 68 15.13 9.31 -2.46
C GLU A 68 15.19 7.83 -2.07
N ALA A 69 14.13 7.10 -2.42
CA ALA A 69 14.09 5.65 -2.28
C ALA A 69 13.29 5.06 -3.44
N GLU A 70 13.78 3.94 -3.96
CA GLU A 70 13.10 3.11 -4.95
C GLU A 70 13.01 1.69 -4.40
N PHE A 71 11.80 1.16 -4.38
CA PHE A 71 11.54 -0.21 -3.98
C PHE A 71 11.57 -1.10 -5.22
N PRO A 72 12.33 -2.22 -5.20
CA PRO A 72 12.35 -3.15 -6.32
C PRO A 72 10.97 -3.77 -6.53
N GLU A 73 10.78 -4.41 -7.68
CA GLU A 73 9.59 -5.23 -7.93
C GLU A 73 9.51 -6.39 -6.92
N PHE A 74 8.33 -6.61 -6.34
CA PHE A 74 8.08 -7.75 -5.45
C PHE A 74 6.62 -8.22 -5.49
N THR A 75 6.42 -9.49 -5.16
CA THR A 75 5.10 -10.13 -5.11
C THR A 75 4.89 -10.78 -3.75
N MET A 76 3.66 -10.69 -3.24
CA MET A 76 3.23 -11.37 -2.04
C MET A 76 1.95 -12.16 -2.32
N ASP A 77 1.82 -13.31 -1.67
CA ASP A 77 0.58 -14.08 -1.66
C ASP A 77 -0.44 -13.42 -0.72
N ILE A 78 -1.71 -13.45 -1.14
CA ILE A 78 -2.86 -13.05 -0.32
C ILE A 78 -3.49 -14.32 0.26
N LYS A 79 -3.46 -14.45 1.58
CA LYS A 79 -4.06 -15.56 2.32
C LYS A 79 -5.06 -15.02 3.34
N GLY A 80 -6.31 -14.87 2.92
CA GLY A 80 -7.33 -14.16 3.70
C GLY A 80 -7.02 -12.67 3.75
N ASP A 81 -6.81 -12.13 4.95
CA ASP A 81 -6.40 -10.74 5.19
C ASP A 81 -4.88 -10.58 5.33
N GLN A 82 -4.09 -11.65 5.16
CA GLN A 82 -2.64 -11.63 5.32
C GLN A 82 -1.90 -11.50 3.99
N LEU A 83 -0.83 -10.72 4.00
CA LEU A 83 0.19 -10.68 2.94
C LEU A 83 1.38 -11.54 3.37
N VAL A 84 1.76 -12.49 2.51
CA VAL A 84 2.79 -13.48 2.80
C VAL A 84 3.87 -13.45 1.72
N SER A 85 5.11 -13.30 2.13
CA SER A 85 6.31 -13.46 1.30
C SER A 85 6.95 -14.84 1.52
N ASP A 86 8.04 -15.14 0.82
CA ASP A 86 8.85 -16.34 1.05
C ASP A 86 9.40 -16.42 2.50
N ALA A 87 9.59 -15.26 3.15
CA ALA A 87 10.04 -15.17 4.54
C ALA A 87 8.92 -15.30 5.58
N GLY A 88 7.65 -15.40 5.15
CA GLY A 88 6.49 -15.49 6.03
C GLY A 88 5.55 -14.28 5.91
N ALA A 89 4.69 -14.11 6.92
CA ALA A 89 3.72 -13.01 6.94
C ALA A 89 4.43 -11.66 7.10
N VAL A 90 4.14 -10.72 6.20
CA VAL A 90 4.80 -9.40 6.11
C VAL A 90 3.82 -8.25 6.20
N GLY A 91 2.52 -8.54 6.32
CA GLY A 91 1.51 -7.49 6.33
C GLY A 91 0.08 -7.98 6.30
N THR A 92 -0.83 -7.04 6.15
CA THR A 92 -2.27 -7.27 5.99
C THR A 92 -2.84 -6.49 4.82
N ILE A 93 -3.94 -6.99 4.28
CA ILE A 93 -4.69 -6.37 3.19
C ILE A 93 -6.20 -6.44 3.45
N THR A 94 -6.87 -5.34 3.18
CA THR A 94 -8.33 -5.20 3.18
C THR A 94 -8.77 -4.49 1.90
N GLU A 95 -10.06 -4.23 1.73
CA GLU A 95 -10.56 -3.44 0.60
C GLU A 95 -9.99 -2.01 0.58
N SER A 96 -9.80 -1.40 1.75
CA SER A 96 -9.40 -0.01 1.90
C SER A 96 -7.97 0.20 2.36
N GLU A 97 -7.26 -0.83 2.83
CA GLU A 97 -5.96 -0.66 3.47
C GLU A 97 -4.99 -1.80 3.15
N ILE A 98 -3.74 -1.43 2.84
CA ILE A 98 -2.59 -2.33 2.86
C ILE A 98 -1.65 -1.85 3.97
N THR A 99 -1.21 -2.75 4.84
CA THR A 99 -0.14 -2.50 5.81
C THR A 99 0.98 -3.51 5.60
N LEU A 100 2.22 -3.05 5.47
CA LEU A 100 3.43 -3.87 5.53
C LEU A 100 4.20 -3.55 6.82
N TYR A 101 4.81 -4.57 7.40
CA TYR A 101 5.59 -4.46 8.64
C TYR A 101 6.80 -5.39 8.61
N THR A 102 7.93 -4.89 9.07
CA THR A 102 9.10 -5.71 9.38
C THR A 102 9.77 -5.19 10.65
N GLU A 103 10.36 -6.10 11.40
CA GLU A 103 11.05 -5.82 12.66
C GLU A 103 12.32 -6.67 12.71
N ASN A 104 13.43 -6.02 13.00
CA ASN A 104 14.69 -6.68 13.31
C ASN A 104 15.01 -6.43 14.78
N VAL A 105 14.72 -7.44 15.61
CA VAL A 105 14.89 -7.38 17.07
C VAL A 105 16.36 -7.20 17.46
N ASP A 106 17.29 -7.77 16.69
CA ASP A 106 18.72 -7.70 17.00
C ASP A 106 19.30 -6.29 16.78
N GLU A 107 18.69 -5.52 15.87
CA GLU A 107 19.10 -4.15 15.51
C GLU A 107 18.15 -3.09 16.07
N ASP A 108 17.10 -3.50 16.81
CA ASP A 108 16.03 -2.63 17.35
C ASP A 108 15.45 -1.69 16.28
N PHE A 109 15.24 -2.26 15.11
CA PHE A 109 14.80 -1.59 13.89
C PHE A 109 13.39 -2.03 13.55
N THR A 110 12.52 -1.09 13.20
CA THR A 110 11.18 -1.39 12.68
C THR A 110 10.89 -0.56 11.45
N TYR A 111 10.17 -1.16 10.51
CA TYR A 111 9.60 -0.48 9.36
C TYR A 111 8.13 -0.82 9.26
N LYS A 112 7.32 0.22 9.05
CA LYS A 112 5.88 0.08 8.81
C LYS A 112 5.46 0.99 7.67
N MET A 113 4.79 0.41 6.67
CA MET A 113 4.21 1.15 5.55
C MET A 113 2.69 0.90 5.50
N GLN A 114 1.92 1.94 5.22
CA GLN A 114 0.48 1.91 5.10
C GLN A 114 0.03 2.62 3.83
N LEU A 115 -0.87 1.98 3.08
CA LEU A 115 -1.63 2.57 1.99
C LEU A 115 -3.11 2.53 2.37
N LEU A 116 -3.73 3.70 2.56
CA LEU A 116 -5.14 3.81 2.91
C LEU A 116 -5.93 4.50 1.80
N LYS A 117 -6.92 3.83 1.23
CA LYS A 117 -7.88 4.41 0.29
C LYS A 117 -8.81 5.37 1.03
N VAL A 118 -8.83 6.62 0.60
CA VAL A 118 -9.77 7.64 1.06
C VAL A 118 -10.33 8.35 -0.16
N ASN A 119 -11.62 8.09 -0.46
CA ASN A 119 -12.27 8.53 -1.70
C ASN A 119 -11.47 8.05 -2.94
N ASP A 120 -11.13 8.96 -3.84
CA ASP A 120 -10.36 8.69 -5.06
C ASP A 120 -8.83 8.83 -4.86
N THR A 121 -8.36 8.77 -3.61
CA THR A 121 -6.94 8.96 -3.26
C THR A 121 -6.40 7.85 -2.38
N ILE A 122 -5.09 7.65 -2.42
CA ILE A 122 -4.34 6.80 -1.50
C ILE A 122 -3.54 7.71 -0.55
N GLN A 123 -3.78 7.57 0.73
CA GLN A 123 -2.91 8.13 1.77
C GLN A 123 -1.76 7.15 1.99
N PHE A 124 -0.54 7.65 1.84
CA PHE A 124 0.70 6.91 2.08
C PHE A 124 1.27 7.35 3.42
N LEU A 125 1.69 6.37 4.23
CA LEU A 125 2.44 6.60 5.45
C LEU A 125 3.51 5.51 5.60
N GLU A 126 4.72 5.93 5.88
CA GLU A 126 5.88 5.08 6.10
C GLU A 126 6.61 5.58 7.35
N ASN A 127 6.92 4.66 8.27
CA ASN A 127 7.62 4.97 9.51
C ASN A 127 8.79 4.01 9.68
N TRP A 128 9.91 4.57 10.11
CA TRP A 128 11.14 3.85 10.42
C TRP A 128 11.57 4.16 11.84
N THR A 129 12.00 3.14 12.57
CA THR A 129 12.73 3.29 13.83
C THR A 129 14.14 2.72 13.73
N ASP A 130 15.05 3.33 14.47
CA ASP A 130 16.45 2.90 14.64
C ASP A 130 16.78 3.00 16.13
N GLY A 131 17.17 1.88 16.75
CA GLY A 131 17.34 1.80 18.20
C GLY A 131 16.06 2.15 18.97
N GLY A 132 14.91 1.68 18.48
CA GLY A 132 13.60 1.92 19.10
C GLY A 132 13.13 3.37 19.05
N THR A 133 13.88 4.25 18.37
CA THR A 133 13.59 5.68 18.26
C THR A 133 13.11 6.00 16.85
N PRO A 134 12.11 6.88 16.65
CA PRO A 134 11.73 7.34 15.31
C PRO A 134 12.96 7.89 14.57
N ALA A 135 13.15 7.44 13.33
CA ALA A 135 14.26 7.84 12.46
C ALA A 135 13.76 8.62 11.24
N LEU A 136 12.73 8.10 10.57
CA LEU A 136 12.16 8.67 9.36
C LEU A 136 10.66 8.43 9.32
N THR A 137 9.92 9.49 8.98
CA THR A 137 8.50 9.39 8.61
C THR A 137 8.34 9.94 7.20
N VAL A 138 7.72 9.20 6.28
CA VAL A 138 7.32 9.69 4.96
C VAL A 138 5.81 9.59 4.85
N GLN A 139 5.16 10.65 4.39
CA GLN A 139 3.71 10.67 4.25
C GLN A 139 3.28 11.49 3.04
N GLY A 140 2.15 11.14 2.43
CA GLY A 140 1.59 11.93 1.34
C GLY A 140 0.26 11.41 0.83
N THR A 141 -0.23 12.08 -0.21
CA THR A 141 -1.48 11.72 -0.86
C THR A 141 -1.20 11.50 -2.34
N MET A 142 -1.61 10.33 -2.83
CA MET A 142 -1.49 9.91 -4.23
C MET A 142 -2.87 9.80 -4.87
N LYS A 143 -2.94 10.01 -6.17
CA LYS A 143 -4.15 9.82 -6.97
C LYS A 143 -3.88 8.82 -8.08
N GLY A 144 -4.87 7.98 -8.38
CA GLY A 144 -4.81 7.06 -9.52
C GLY A 144 -4.74 7.82 -10.85
N ARG A 145 -3.98 7.29 -11.80
CA ARG A 145 -3.87 7.77 -13.18
C ARG A 145 -4.51 6.81 -14.16
#